data_AF-A0A2V2NB83-F1
#
_entry.id   AF-A0A2V2NB83-F1
#
_cell.length_a   1.000
_cell.length_b   1.000
_cell.length_c   1.000
_cell.angle_alpha   90.00
_cell.angle_beta   90.00
_cell.angle_gamma   90.00
#
_symmetry.space_group_name_H-M   'P 1'
#
loop_
_entity.id
_entity.type
_entity.pdbx_description
1 polymer ?
#
loop_
_entity_poly.entity_id
_entity_poly.type
_entity_poly.pdbx_seq_one_letter_code
_entity_poly.pdbx_strand_id
1 'polypeptide(L)'
;MVVDLDKNEDIKEERKEYSENNQIILYSQVDGMCPICHTSLMNEKKSRKLKNYEVAHIYPLHPSENDKKILQNVEKLSTNPNDLDNVILLCSNCHTKYDKSKTIEEYESLKKIKQDLIIKDRFHKLCGKSFLEKEIIDVINSLNEKNWDECDIGLDYTALKIDQKLDFDFNFILKNQIKFNITSYFLLIKHLFSEIDKLSPGKFKIISQQIKLFYYSLLPSTKNQEDIYNQMADWIKLESNNTGSVDTCKIIISFFIQNCEVFEYVSE
;
A
#
# COMPACT_ATOMS: atom_id res chain seq x y z
N MET A 1 -19.12 -55.74 25.48
CA MET A 1 -18.40 -55.18 24.33
C MET A 1 -18.02 -53.76 24.68
N VAL A 2 -16.82 -53.58 25.21
CA VAL A 2 -16.20 -52.26 25.32
C VAL A 2 -15.65 -52.00 23.92
N VAL A 3 -16.21 -51.01 23.23
CA VAL A 3 -15.66 -50.55 21.95
C VAL A 3 -14.82 -49.33 22.31
N ASP A 4 -13.52 -49.54 22.36
CA ASP A 4 -12.53 -48.49 22.46
C ASP A 4 -12.71 -47.54 21.26
N LEU A 5 -13.10 -46.30 21.55
CA LEU A 5 -13.03 -45.20 20.59
C LEU A 5 -11.61 -44.66 20.62
N ASP A 6 -10.77 -45.35 19.85
CA ASP A 6 -9.39 -45.02 19.55
C ASP A 6 -9.29 -43.67 18.82
N LYS A 7 -8.37 -42.83 19.34
CA LYS A 7 -7.44 -41.96 18.60
C LYS A 7 -8.01 -40.74 17.86
N ASN A 8 -8.02 -39.61 18.56
CA ASN A 8 -7.70 -38.31 17.93
C ASN A 8 -6.23 -38.34 17.50
N GLU A 9 -5.96 -38.72 16.26
CA GLU A 9 -4.68 -38.45 15.61
C GLU A 9 -4.58 -36.95 15.31
N ASP A 10 -3.67 -36.25 15.98
CA ASP A 10 -3.22 -34.92 15.60
C ASP A 10 -2.69 -34.98 14.14
N ILE A 11 -3.51 -34.56 13.17
CA ILE A 11 -3.08 -34.40 11.78
C ILE A 11 -2.02 -33.29 11.77
N LYS A 12 -0.74 -33.68 11.81
CA LYS A 12 0.37 -32.75 11.62
C LYS A 12 0.36 -32.30 10.16
N GLU A 13 0.04 -31.02 9.93
CA GLU A 13 0.09 -30.44 8.59
C GLU A 13 1.50 -30.57 7.99
N GLU A 14 1.63 -31.34 6.92
CA GLU A 14 2.94 -31.56 6.31
C GLU A 14 3.49 -30.28 5.65
N ARG A 15 4.82 -30.16 5.63
CA ARG A 15 5.50 -29.05 4.94
C ARG A 15 5.22 -29.15 3.45
N LYS A 16 4.38 -28.24 2.96
CA LYS A 16 4.09 -28.12 1.53
C LYS A 16 5.32 -27.57 0.79
N GLU A 17 5.70 -28.24 -0.30
CA GLU A 17 6.65 -27.66 -1.24
C GLU A 17 5.96 -26.55 -2.03
N TYR A 18 6.47 -25.32 -1.92
CA TYR A 18 5.94 -24.18 -2.67
C TYR A 18 6.38 -24.29 -4.13
N SER A 19 5.41 -24.34 -5.04
CA SER A 19 5.66 -24.43 -6.49
C SER A 19 6.55 -23.29 -7.00
N GLU A 20 7.15 -23.48 -8.18
CA GLU A 20 7.96 -22.42 -8.81
C GLU A 20 7.17 -21.13 -8.99
N ASN A 21 5.89 -21.21 -9.38
CA ASN A 21 5.00 -20.06 -9.50
C ASN A 21 4.81 -19.34 -8.15
N ASN A 22 4.63 -20.09 -7.05
CA ASN A 22 4.52 -19.50 -5.72
C ASN A 22 5.81 -18.77 -5.34
N GLN A 23 6.97 -19.37 -5.63
CA GLN A 23 8.27 -18.74 -5.37
C GLN A 23 8.48 -17.48 -6.21
N ILE A 24 8.03 -17.46 -7.48
CA ILE A 24 8.09 -16.27 -8.34
C ILE A 24 7.22 -15.15 -7.77
N ILE A 25 6.00 -15.47 -7.32
CA ILE A 25 5.10 -14.49 -6.68
C ILE A 25 5.79 -13.90 -5.44
N LEU A 26 6.30 -14.74 -4.55
CA LEU A 26 6.98 -14.27 -3.33
C LEU A 26 8.26 -13.49 -3.63
N TYR A 27 9.02 -13.86 -4.65
CA TYR A 27 10.21 -13.13 -5.09
C TYR A 27 9.87 -11.75 -5.63
N SER A 28 8.82 -11.64 -6.45
CA SER A 28 8.34 -10.36 -6.96
C SER A 28 7.81 -9.49 -5.82
N GLN A 29 7.13 -10.08 -4.84
CA GLN A 29 6.54 -9.35 -3.72
C GLN A 29 7.61 -8.65 -2.88
N VAL A 30 8.77 -9.28 -2.64
CA VAL A 30 9.91 -8.67 -1.91
C VAL A 30 10.87 -7.90 -2.82
N ASP A 31 10.46 -7.57 -4.05
CA ASP A 31 11.26 -6.87 -5.07
C ASP A 31 12.63 -7.54 -5.34
N GLY A 32 12.72 -8.86 -5.19
CA GLY A 32 13.94 -9.64 -5.39
C GLY A 32 15.04 -9.45 -4.31
N MET A 33 14.72 -8.77 -3.22
CA MET A 33 15.64 -8.43 -2.14
C MET A 33 15.19 -9.03 -0.82
N CYS A 34 16.13 -9.39 0.06
CA CYS A 34 15.78 -9.82 1.41
C CYS A 34 15.13 -8.64 2.14
N PRO A 35 13.91 -8.75 2.67
CA PRO A 35 13.22 -7.63 3.28
C PRO A 35 13.82 -7.23 4.65
N ILE A 36 14.69 -8.05 5.24
CA ILE A 36 15.36 -7.77 6.51
C ILE A 36 16.71 -7.07 6.32
N CYS A 37 17.52 -7.54 5.37
CA CYS A 37 18.92 -7.09 5.21
C CYS A 37 19.24 -6.49 3.84
N HIS A 38 18.24 -6.39 2.96
CA HIS A 38 18.34 -5.84 1.60
C HIS A 38 19.44 -6.48 0.74
N THR A 39 19.85 -7.71 1.05
CA THR A 39 20.75 -8.48 0.18
C THR A 39 19.96 -9.10 -0.97
N SER A 40 20.53 -9.11 -2.18
CA SER A 40 19.93 -9.78 -3.33
C SER A 40 19.61 -11.25 -3.04
N LEU A 41 18.40 -11.65 -3.40
CA LEU A 41 17.95 -13.04 -3.33
C LEU A 41 18.41 -13.85 -4.56
N MET A 42 19.07 -13.21 -5.52
CA MET A 42 19.68 -13.85 -6.68
C MET A 42 21.16 -13.48 -6.76
N ASN A 43 22.02 -14.49 -6.80
CA ASN A 43 23.46 -14.32 -6.97
C ASN A 43 23.90 -14.74 -8.37
N GLU A 44 24.96 -14.13 -8.89
CA GLU A 44 25.60 -14.57 -10.13
C GLU A 44 27.00 -15.11 -9.83
N LYS A 45 27.27 -16.34 -10.24
CA LYS A 45 28.60 -16.95 -10.18
C LYS A 45 28.91 -17.62 -11.51
N LYS A 46 30.02 -17.23 -12.15
CA LYS A 46 30.47 -17.82 -13.44
C LYS A 46 29.33 -17.87 -14.47
N SER A 47 28.59 -16.78 -14.62
CA SER A 47 27.44 -16.64 -15.54
C SER A 47 26.25 -17.56 -15.25
N ARG A 48 26.18 -18.18 -14.06
CA ARG A 48 25.00 -18.91 -13.57
C ARG A 48 24.29 -18.08 -12.50
N LYS A 49 22.97 -17.92 -12.67
CA LYS A 49 22.09 -17.33 -11.66
C LYS A 49 21.73 -18.39 -10.62
N LEU A 50 22.01 -18.11 -9.36
CA LEU A 50 21.80 -19.02 -8.23
C LEU A 50 20.84 -18.37 -7.24
N LYS A 51 19.82 -19.14 -6.82
CA LYS A 51 18.91 -18.74 -5.74
C LYS A 51 19.72 -18.55 -4.44
N ASN A 52 19.48 -17.45 -3.75
CA ASN A 52 20.06 -17.11 -2.46
C ASN A 52 18.96 -16.81 -1.44
N TYR A 53 17.90 -17.61 -1.47
CA TYR A 53 16.73 -17.43 -0.62
C TYR A 53 16.13 -18.76 -0.17
N GLU A 54 15.41 -18.70 0.93
CA GLU A 54 14.60 -19.76 1.50
C GLU A 54 13.21 -19.22 1.81
N VAL A 55 12.18 -20.08 1.71
CA VAL A 55 10.81 -19.73 2.08
C VAL A 55 10.67 -19.90 3.60
N ALA A 56 10.55 -18.78 4.31
CA ALA A 56 10.35 -18.73 5.74
C ALA A 56 8.85 -18.72 6.07
N HIS A 57 8.42 -19.56 7.02
CA HIS A 57 7.13 -19.43 7.67
C HIS A 57 7.20 -18.31 8.73
N ILE A 58 6.33 -17.30 8.61
CA ILE A 58 6.27 -16.19 9.56
C ILE A 58 5.75 -16.72 10.90
N TYR A 59 4.53 -17.27 10.92
CA TYR A 59 4.09 -18.13 12.00
C TYR A 59 4.55 -19.58 11.74
N PRO A 60 5.24 -20.25 12.68
CA PRO A 60 5.79 -21.59 12.46
C PRO A 60 4.72 -22.61 12.05
N LEU A 61 5.05 -23.48 11.08
CA LEU A 61 4.20 -24.62 10.70
C LEU A 61 4.04 -25.62 11.86
N HIS A 62 5.14 -25.87 12.59
CA HIS A 62 5.17 -26.75 13.75
C HIS A 62 5.80 -26.00 14.93
N PRO A 63 5.04 -25.13 15.62
CA PRO A 63 5.58 -24.38 16.74
C PRO A 63 5.96 -25.35 17.87
N SER A 64 7.19 -25.20 18.39
CA SER A 64 7.61 -25.88 19.60
C SER A 64 6.76 -25.45 20.79
N GLU A 65 6.81 -26.19 21.90
CA GLU A 65 6.12 -25.77 23.14
C GLU A 65 6.58 -24.39 23.63
N ASN A 66 7.83 -24.02 23.34
CA ASN A 66 8.31 -22.67 23.63
C ASN A 66 7.70 -21.63 22.68
N ASP A 67 7.64 -21.92 21.38
CA ASP A 67 7.03 -21.03 20.39
C ASP A 67 5.54 -20.81 20.69
N LYS A 68 4.81 -21.85 21.08
CA LYS A 68 3.40 -21.75 21.47
C LYS A 68 3.21 -20.79 22.64
N LYS A 69 4.09 -20.84 23.65
CA LYS A 69 4.04 -19.93 24.80
C LYS A 69 4.37 -18.50 24.42
N ILE A 70 5.42 -18.30 23.63
CA ILE A 70 5.88 -16.98 23.18
C ILE A 70 4.83 -16.33 22.26
N LEU A 71 4.23 -17.11 21.35
CA LEU A 71 3.32 -16.64 20.32
C LEU A 71 1.84 -16.91 20.63
N GLN A 72 1.46 -17.11 21.89
CA GLN A 72 0.09 -17.50 22.26
C GLN A 72 -0.97 -16.45 21.91
N ASN A 73 -0.62 -15.16 22.00
CA ASN A 73 -1.55 -14.02 21.88
C ASN A 73 -1.29 -13.16 20.64
N VAL A 74 -0.48 -13.65 19.69
CA VAL A 74 -0.18 -12.89 18.47
C VAL A 74 -1.27 -13.11 17.44
N GLU A 75 -1.63 -12.05 16.73
CA GLU A 75 -2.56 -12.15 15.61
C GLU A 75 -1.83 -12.75 14.40
N LYS A 76 -2.44 -13.76 13.76
CA LYS A 76 -1.90 -14.46 12.59
C LYS A 76 -2.45 -13.85 11.29
N LEU A 77 -1.63 -13.89 10.23
CA LEU A 77 -2.04 -13.41 8.89
C LEU A 77 -2.97 -14.37 8.15
N SER A 78 -2.86 -15.66 8.42
CA SER A 78 -3.76 -16.68 7.89
C SER A 78 -4.02 -17.76 8.94
N THR A 79 -5.20 -18.37 8.86
CA THR A 79 -5.54 -19.57 9.64
C THR A 79 -4.82 -20.80 9.11
N ASN A 80 -4.38 -20.79 7.84
CA ASN A 80 -3.60 -21.86 7.22
C ASN A 80 -2.10 -21.53 7.31
N PRO A 81 -1.30 -22.30 8.06
CA PRO A 81 0.15 -22.11 8.15
C PRO A 81 0.89 -22.17 6.81
N ASN A 82 0.38 -22.89 5.81
CA ASN A 82 0.97 -23.00 4.48
C ASN A 82 0.42 -21.99 3.45
N ASP A 83 -0.33 -20.99 3.92
CA ASP A 83 -0.81 -19.89 3.08
C ASP A 83 0.35 -19.02 2.59
N LEU A 84 0.24 -18.47 1.37
CA LEU A 84 1.20 -17.52 0.84
C LEU A 84 1.28 -16.25 1.69
N ASP A 85 0.20 -15.89 2.39
CA ASP A 85 0.18 -14.76 3.30
C ASP A 85 0.97 -15.04 4.60
N ASN A 86 1.23 -16.30 4.95
CA ASN A 86 2.05 -16.69 6.12
C ASN A 86 3.51 -17.02 5.76
N VAL A 87 3.94 -16.87 4.50
CA VAL A 87 5.33 -17.11 4.11
C VAL A 87 5.98 -15.93 3.41
N ILE A 88 7.31 -15.85 3.51
CA ILE A 88 8.12 -14.78 2.91
C ILE A 88 9.49 -15.31 2.49
N LEU A 89 10.09 -14.73 1.45
CA LEU A 89 11.46 -15.09 1.07
C LEU A 89 12.47 -14.30 1.91
N LEU A 90 13.40 -15.02 2.52
CA LEU A 90 14.54 -14.45 3.23
C LEU A 90 15.84 -15.00 2.64
N CYS A 91 16.94 -14.26 2.73
CA CYS A 91 18.25 -14.83 2.45
C CYS A 91 18.60 -15.90 3.49
N SER A 92 19.47 -16.87 3.16
CA SER A 92 19.80 -17.98 4.06
C SER A 92 20.30 -17.54 5.45
N ASN A 93 21.01 -16.40 5.53
CA ASN A 93 21.47 -15.85 6.80
C ASN A 93 20.31 -15.36 7.68
N CYS A 94 19.40 -14.56 7.11
CA CYS A 94 18.24 -14.04 7.81
C CYS A 94 17.25 -15.16 8.18
N HIS A 95 17.04 -16.12 7.28
CA HIS A 95 16.23 -17.30 7.54
C HIS A 95 16.77 -18.09 8.74
N THR A 96 18.07 -18.43 8.71
CA THR A 96 18.72 -19.17 9.80
C THR A 96 18.66 -18.43 11.14
N LYS A 97 18.81 -17.10 11.12
CA LYS A 97 18.70 -16.28 12.34
C LYS A 97 17.28 -16.34 12.91
N TYR A 98 16.28 -16.06 12.07
CA TYR A 98 14.88 -16.08 12.46
C TYR A 98 14.46 -17.46 13.00
N ASP A 99 14.94 -18.54 12.40
CA ASP A 99 14.59 -19.89 12.86
C ASP A 99 15.17 -20.27 14.20
N LYS A 100 16.39 -19.80 14.53
CA LYS A 100 17.11 -20.19 15.75
C LYS A 100 16.74 -19.36 16.98
N SER A 101 16.23 -18.14 16.82
CA SER A 101 16.04 -17.21 17.93
C SER A 101 14.70 -16.48 17.90
N LYS A 102 13.58 -17.18 17.66
CA LYS A 102 12.25 -16.54 17.60
C LYS A 102 11.90 -15.81 18.89
N THR A 103 11.76 -14.49 18.81
CA THR A 103 11.14 -13.65 19.85
C THR A 103 9.81 -13.07 19.33
N ILE A 104 8.98 -12.54 20.24
CA ILE A 104 7.72 -11.87 19.86
C ILE A 104 8.03 -10.65 18.98
N GLU A 105 9.09 -9.91 19.29
CA GLU A 105 9.49 -8.72 18.55
C GLU A 105 9.95 -9.06 17.13
N GLU A 106 10.71 -10.14 16.95
CA GLU A 106 11.12 -10.62 15.62
C GLU A 106 9.90 -11.10 14.81
N TYR A 107 8.94 -11.77 15.45
CA TYR A 107 7.69 -12.18 14.81
C TYR A 107 6.85 -10.98 14.35
N GLU A 108 6.57 -10.02 15.24
CA GLU A 108 5.74 -8.85 14.92
C GLU A 108 6.40 -7.98 13.84
N SER A 109 7.73 -7.86 13.87
CA SER A 109 8.48 -7.17 12.83
C SER A 109 8.31 -7.82 11.45
N LEU A 110 8.51 -9.14 11.37
CA LEU A 110 8.39 -9.86 10.09
C LEU A 110 6.93 -9.92 9.60
N LYS A 111 5.97 -10.06 10.52
CA LYS A 111 4.54 -9.98 10.24
C LYS A 111 4.18 -8.62 9.65
N LYS A 112 4.63 -7.52 10.25
CA LYS A 112 4.38 -6.17 9.75
C LYS A 112 4.92 -5.98 8.34
N ILE A 113 6.17 -6.40 8.08
CA ILE A 113 6.76 -6.40 6.74
C ILE A 113 5.84 -7.12 5.75
N LYS A 114 5.36 -8.32 6.09
CA LYS A 114 4.48 -9.07 5.20
C LYS A 114 3.12 -8.39 4.99
N GLN A 115 2.55 -7.78 6.02
CA GLN A 115 1.30 -7.00 5.89
C GLN A 115 1.47 -5.86 4.90
N ASP A 116 2.54 -5.08 5.03
CA ASP A 116 2.85 -3.96 4.14
C ASP A 116 2.99 -4.44 2.67
N LEU A 117 3.64 -5.59 2.46
CA LEU A 117 3.79 -6.21 1.15
C LEU A 117 2.45 -6.71 0.55
N ILE A 118 1.58 -7.31 1.37
CA ILE A 118 0.25 -7.74 0.94
C ILE A 118 -0.60 -6.53 0.53
N ILE A 119 -0.54 -5.45 1.30
CA ILE A 119 -1.24 -4.19 1.00
C ILE A 119 -0.73 -3.63 -0.34
N LYS A 120 0.59 -3.57 -0.55
CA LYS A 120 1.21 -3.14 -1.81
C LYS A 120 0.72 -3.97 -3.01
N ASP A 121 0.67 -5.30 -2.90
CA ASP A 121 0.19 -6.16 -3.98
C ASP A 121 -1.30 -5.97 -4.28
N ARG A 122 -2.12 -5.78 -3.25
CA ARG A 122 -3.55 -5.48 -3.41
C ARG A 122 -3.72 -4.14 -4.12
N PHE A 123 -2.96 -3.12 -3.73
CA PHE A 123 -2.94 -1.81 -4.37
C PHE A 123 -2.60 -1.91 -5.87
N HIS A 124 -1.52 -2.60 -6.25
CA HIS A 124 -1.16 -2.79 -7.66
C HIS A 124 -2.26 -3.48 -8.47
N LYS A 125 -2.95 -4.47 -7.89
CA LYS A 125 -4.09 -5.16 -8.55
C LYS A 125 -5.30 -4.25 -8.74
N LEU A 126 -5.53 -3.29 -7.83
CA LEU A 126 -6.59 -2.29 -7.95
C LEU A 126 -6.30 -1.29 -9.05
N CYS A 127 -5.05 -0.79 -9.12
CA CYS A 127 -4.61 0.10 -10.19
C CYS A 127 -4.86 -0.52 -11.57
N GLY A 128 -4.41 -1.76 -11.79
CA GLY A 128 -4.60 -2.44 -13.08
C GLY A 128 -6.05 -2.71 -13.50
N LYS A 129 -7.04 -2.46 -12.63
CA LYS A 129 -8.49 -2.58 -12.93
C LYS A 129 -9.20 -1.24 -13.03
N SER A 130 -8.52 -0.15 -12.64
CA SER A 130 -9.07 1.19 -12.61
C SER A 130 -8.77 1.89 -13.93
N PHE A 131 -9.55 2.93 -14.24
CA PHE A 131 -9.31 3.77 -15.41
C PHE A 131 -9.54 5.22 -14.99
N LEU A 132 -8.55 6.07 -15.25
CA LEU A 132 -8.63 7.50 -15.04
C LEU A 132 -8.67 8.21 -16.39
N GLU A 133 -9.59 9.17 -16.54
CA GLU A 133 -9.69 9.98 -17.75
C GLU A 133 -8.37 10.72 -18.02
N LYS A 134 -7.96 10.75 -19.29
CA LYS A 134 -6.65 11.30 -19.70
C LYS A 134 -6.55 12.79 -19.49
N GLU A 135 -7.67 13.51 -19.42
CA GLU A 135 -7.72 14.95 -19.18
C GLU A 135 -7.08 15.34 -17.83
N ILE A 136 -6.91 14.41 -16.89
CA ILE A 136 -6.11 14.67 -15.68
C ILE A 136 -4.63 14.92 -16.00
N ILE A 137 -4.12 14.33 -17.09
CA ILE A 137 -2.75 14.54 -17.58
C ILE A 137 -2.57 16.00 -17.99
N ASP A 138 -3.59 16.62 -18.57
CA ASP A 138 -3.55 18.04 -18.94
C ASP A 138 -3.41 18.91 -17.69
N VAL A 139 -4.17 18.61 -16.63
CA VAL A 139 -4.02 19.29 -15.33
C VAL A 139 -2.61 19.10 -14.75
N ILE A 140 -2.08 17.87 -14.79
CA ILE A 140 -0.72 17.56 -14.31
C ILE A 140 0.34 18.34 -15.08
N ASN A 141 0.22 18.38 -16.41
CA ASN A 141 1.15 19.11 -17.27
C ASN A 141 1.12 20.60 -16.97
N SER A 142 -0.08 21.20 -16.90
CA SER A 142 -0.26 22.60 -16.55
C SER A 142 0.33 22.94 -15.18
N LEU A 143 0.18 22.08 -14.17
CA LEU A 143 0.79 22.28 -12.85
C LEU A 143 2.32 22.25 -12.88
N ASN A 144 2.92 21.52 -13.82
CA ASN A 144 4.38 21.44 -13.97
C ASN A 144 4.97 22.62 -14.76
N GLU A 145 4.14 23.43 -15.42
CA GLU A 145 4.58 24.61 -16.15
C GLU A 145 5.06 25.71 -15.19
N LYS A 146 6.22 26.31 -15.48
CA LYS A 146 6.93 27.22 -14.57
C LYS A 146 6.42 28.67 -14.54
N ASN A 147 5.32 28.97 -15.22
CA ASN A 147 4.91 30.34 -15.54
C ASN A 147 3.58 30.75 -14.90
N TRP A 148 3.26 30.22 -13.72
CA TRP A 148 2.14 30.74 -12.93
C TRP A 148 2.66 31.90 -12.09
N ASP A 149 2.27 33.13 -12.42
CA ASP A 149 2.62 34.29 -11.58
C ASP A 149 1.99 34.11 -10.19
N GLU A 150 2.67 34.55 -9.13
CA GLU A 150 2.13 34.51 -7.75
C GLU A 150 0.75 35.19 -7.62
N CYS A 151 0.41 36.07 -8.57
CA CYS A 151 -0.89 36.74 -8.66
C CYS A 151 -2.00 35.89 -9.33
N ASP A 152 -1.66 34.92 -10.18
CA ASP A 152 -2.64 34.00 -10.80
C ASP A 152 -3.10 32.92 -9.81
N ILE A 153 -2.27 32.66 -8.81
CA ILE A 153 -2.52 31.75 -7.72
C ILE A 153 -3.14 32.53 -6.56
N GLY A 154 -4.41 32.89 -6.71
CA GLY A 154 -5.14 33.52 -5.61
C GLY A 154 -5.12 32.60 -4.37
N LEU A 155 -4.68 33.14 -3.23
CA LEU A 155 -4.74 32.41 -1.96
C LEU A 155 -6.20 32.12 -1.63
N ASP A 156 -6.58 30.85 -1.65
CA ASP A 156 -7.89 30.45 -1.16
C ASP A 156 -7.86 30.41 0.37
N TYR A 157 -8.27 31.51 1.00
CA TYR A 157 -8.45 31.56 2.46
C TYR A 157 -9.59 30.65 2.94
N THR A 158 -10.35 30.02 2.05
CA THR A 158 -11.24 28.92 2.41
C THR A 158 -10.48 27.60 2.56
N ALA A 159 -9.49 27.56 3.46
CA ALA A 159 -9.05 26.33 4.12
C ALA A 159 -10.16 25.83 5.08
N LEU A 160 -11.38 25.71 4.56
CA LEU A 160 -12.54 25.35 5.32
C LEU A 160 -12.45 23.85 5.59
N LYS A 161 -12.16 23.53 6.85
CA LYS A 161 -12.48 22.24 7.50
C LYS A 161 -11.51 21.08 7.25
N ILE A 162 -10.28 21.31 6.77
CA ILE A 162 -9.28 20.23 6.68
C ILE A 162 -8.98 19.62 8.05
N ASP A 163 -8.93 20.44 9.10
CA ASP A 163 -8.78 19.96 10.47
C ASP A 163 -9.92 19.05 10.94
N GLN A 164 -11.07 19.04 10.25
CA GLN A 164 -12.24 18.20 10.54
C GLN A 164 -12.31 16.94 9.67
N LYS A 165 -11.46 16.82 8.63
CA LYS A 165 -11.41 15.67 7.72
C LYS A 165 -10.24 14.72 8.03
N LEU A 166 -9.17 15.28 8.61
CA LEU A 166 -7.99 14.51 8.95
C LEU A 166 -8.07 14.02 10.40
N ASP A 167 -7.64 12.79 10.63
CA ASP A 167 -7.62 12.19 11.97
C ASP A 167 -6.71 13.00 12.92
N PHE A 168 -7.00 12.94 14.22
CA PHE A 168 -6.25 13.70 15.23
C PHE A 168 -4.77 13.30 15.30
N ASP A 169 -4.48 12.03 15.08
CA ASP A 169 -3.14 11.43 15.07
C ASP A 169 -2.44 11.50 13.70
N PHE A 170 -3.07 12.12 12.70
CA PHE A 170 -2.48 12.30 11.38
C PHE A 170 -1.16 13.09 11.44
N ASN A 171 -0.16 12.63 10.69
CA ASN A 171 1.17 13.23 10.64
C ASN A 171 1.12 14.74 10.38
N PHE A 172 1.68 15.50 11.33
CA PHE A 172 1.69 16.96 11.30
C PHE A 172 2.34 17.56 10.04
N ILE A 173 3.41 16.93 9.52
CA ILE A 173 4.12 17.40 8.32
C ILE A 173 3.23 17.21 7.10
N LEU A 174 2.66 16.02 6.92
CA LEU A 174 1.74 15.74 5.81
C LEU A 174 0.50 16.63 5.87
N LYS A 175 -0.03 16.88 7.07
CA LYS A 175 -1.15 17.81 7.28
C LYS A 175 -0.83 19.22 6.82
N ASN A 176 0.33 19.74 7.18
CA ASN A 176 0.77 21.07 6.73
C ASN A 176 1.02 21.10 5.22
N GLN A 177 1.54 20.01 4.65
CA GLN A 177 1.70 19.88 3.20
C GLN A 177 0.35 19.92 2.49
N ILE A 178 -0.67 19.19 2.97
CA ILE A 178 -2.03 19.22 2.41
C ILE A 178 -2.61 20.64 2.51
N LYS A 179 -2.49 21.30 3.66
CA LYS A 179 -2.95 22.68 3.86
C LYS A 179 -2.27 23.66 2.89
N PHE A 180 -0.95 23.56 2.76
CA PHE A 180 -0.19 24.37 1.82
C PHE A 180 -0.65 24.10 0.39
N ASN A 181 -0.75 22.83 -0.01
CA ASN A 181 -1.19 22.45 -1.35
C ASN A 181 -2.57 23.01 -1.69
N ILE A 182 -3.52 22.96 -0.77
CA ILE A 182 -4.86 23.51 -0.97
C ILE A 182 -4.77 25.04 -1.11
N THR A 183 -4.15 25.71 -0.14
CA THR A 183 -4.10 27.18 -0.11
C THR A 183 -3.38 27.73 -1.34
N SER A 184 -2.35 27.03 -1.81
CA SER A 184 -1.49 27.44 -2.91
C SER A 184 -1.93 26.93 -4.29
N TYR A 185 -2.83 25.96 -4.43
CA TYR A 185 -3.16 25.42 -5.77
C TYR A 185 -4.65 25.19 -6.02
N PHE A 186 -5.53 25.36 -5.02
CA PHE A 186 -6.94 25.02 -5.19
C PHE A 186 -7.64 25.82 -6.29
N LEU A 187 -7.47 27.15 -6.31
CA LEU A 187 -8.08 27.99 -7.36
C LEU A 187 -7.53 27.69 -8.74
N LEU A 188 -6.23 27.43 -8.85
CA LEU A 188 -5.58 27.06 -10.10
C LEU A 188 -6.16 25.75 -10.64
N ILE A 189 -6.19 24.68 -9.83
CA ILE A 189 -6.71 23.38 -10.25
C ILE A 189 -8.20 23.48 -10.60
N LYS A 190 -8.98 24.25 -9.84
CA LYS A 190 -10.39 24.53 -10.15
C LYS A 190 -10.55 25.21 -11.50
N HIS A 191 -9.69 26.19 -11.81
CA HIS A 191 -9.68 26.87 -13.09
C HIS A 191 -9.34 25.90 -14.23
N LEU A 192 -8.28 25.10 -14.08
CA LEU A 192 -7.87 24.10 -15.07
C LEU A 192 -8.99 23.11 -15.39
N PHE A 193 -9.67 22.56 -14.37
CA PHE A 193 -10.82 21.69 -14.58
C PHE A 193 -12.01 22.42 -15.23
N SER A 194 -12.21 23.70 -14.93
CA SER A 194 -13.23 24.50 -15.61
C SER A 194 -12.91 24.72 -17.09
N GLU A 195 -11.65 24.90 -17.48
CA GLU A 195 -11.26 25.00 -18.89
C GLU A 195 -11.44 23.67 -19.62
N ILE A 196 -11.08 22.56 -18.98
CA ILE A 196 -11.34 21.21 -19.50
C ILE A 196 -12.84 21.01 -19.73
N ASP A 197 -13.69 21.36 -18.76
CA ASP A 197 -15.14 21.19 -18.88
C ASP A 197 -15.79 22.09 -19.95
N LYS A 198 -15.18 23.24 -20.28
CA LYS A 198 -15.63 24.07 -21.42
C LYS A 198 -15.40 23.36 -22.76
N LEU A 199 -14.29 22.65 -22.90
CA LEU A 199 -13.93 21.90 -24.12
C LEU A 199 -14.63 20.54 -24.19
N SER A 200 -14.75 19.87 -23.04
CA SER A 200 -15.26 18.51 -22.88
C SER A 200 -16.21 18.45 -21.67
N PRO A 201 -17.50 18.81 -21.85
CA PRO A 201 -18.44 18.92 -20.74
C PRO A 201 -18.57 17.67 -19.87
N GLY A 202 -18.46 17.84 -18.55
CA GLY A 202 -18.68 16.79 -17.55
C GLY A 202 -17.45 15.94 -17.23
N LYS A 203 -16.29 16.24 -17.81
CA LYS A 203 -15.04 15.51 -17.56
C LYS A 203 -14.57 15.66 -16.13
N PHE A 204 -14.66 16.86 -15.55
CA PHE A 204 -14.36 17.06 -14.13
C PHE A 204 -15.19 16.14 -13.23
N LYS A 205 -16.50 16.01 -13.52
CA LYS A 205 -17.39 15.14 -12.75
C LYS A 205 -16.99 13.66 -12.88
N ILE A 206 -16.64 13.21 -14.09
CA ILE A 206 -16.19 11.83 -14.32
C ILE A 206 -14.90 11.55 -13.52
N ILE A 207 -13.91 12.44 -13.62
CA ILE A 207 -12.63 12.33 -12.89
C ILE A 207 -12.88 12.31 -11.37
N SER A 208 -13.71 13.21 -10.86
CA SER A 208 -14.08 13.27 -9.45
C SER A 208 -14.66 11.94 -8.97
N GLN A 209 -15.58 11.35 -9.75
CA GLN A 209 -16.16 10.05 -9.42
C GLN A 209 -15.14 8.90 -9.50
N GLN A 210 -14.23 8.91 -10.47
CA GLN A 210 -13.16 7.91 -10.57
C GLN A 210 -12.24 7.97 -9.34
N ILE A 211 -11.86 9.18 -8.91
CA ILE A 211 -11.04 9.41 -7.71
C ILE A 211 -11.78 8.93 -6.46
N LYS A 212 -13.07 9.26 -6.31
CA LYS A 212 -13.89 8.81 -5.20
C LYS A 212 -14.05 7.28 -5.16
N LEU A 213 -14.32 6.67 -6.31
CA LEU A 213 -14.43 5.21 -6.45
C LEU A 213 -13.12 4.52 -6.06
N PHE A 214 -11.99 5.08 -6.49
CA PHE A 214 -10.68 4.55 -6.12
C PHE A 214 -10.43 4.69 -4.62
N TYR A 215 -10.72 5.84 -4.02
CA TYR A 215 -10.67 6.04 -2.57
C TYR A 215 -11.47 4.95 -1.81
N TYR A 216 -12.73 4.71 -2.19
CA TYR A 216 -13.54 3.66 -1.57
C TYR A 216 -12.97 2.26 -1.77
N SER A 217 -12.29 1.99 -2.88
CA SER A 217 -11.63 0.71 -3.12
C SER A 217 -10.45 0.43 -2.17
N LEU A 218 -9.88 1.47 -1.55
CA LEU A 218 -8.78 1.36 -0.58
C LEU A 218 -9.27 1.09 0.85
N LEU A 219 -10.47 1.55 1.22
CA LEU A 219 -11.01 1.42 2.58
C LEU A 219 -11.07 -0.01 3.14
N PRO A 220 -11.32 -1.07 2.33
CA PRO A 220 -11.24 -2.44 2.82
C PRO A 220 -9.81 -2.88 3.21
N SER A 221 -8.77 -2.22 2.71
CA SER A 221 -7.37 -2.61 2.90
C SER A 221 -6.66 -1.86 4.02
N THR A 222 -7.02 -0.59 4.25
CA THR A 222 -6.45 0.23 5.32
C THR A 222 -7.43 1.32 5.74
N LYS A 223 -7.38 1.68 7.03
CA LYS A 223 -8.07 2.88 7.57
C LYS A 223 -7.10 4.03 7.84
N ASN A 224 -5.80 3.80 7.69
CA ASN A 224 -4.79 4.83 7.90
C ASN A 224 -4.88 5.86 6.76
N GLN A 225 -5.26 7.09 7.10
CA GLN A 225 -5.44 8.15 6.13
C GLN A 225 -4.13 8.56 5.43
N GLU A 226 -2.97 8.43 6.09
CA GLU A 226 -1.67 8.71 5.47
C GLU A 226 -1.35 7.69 4.37
N ASP A 227 -1.62 6.41 4.65
CA ASP A 227 -1.44 5.33 3.67
C ASP A 227 -2.39 5.53 2.48
N ILE A 228 -3.64 5.93 2.74
CA ILE A 228 -4.62 6.24 1.70
C ILE A 228 -4.15 7.42 0.85
N TYR A 229 -3.72 8.52 1.48
CA TYR A 229 -3.26 9.72 0.77
C TYR A 229 -2.09 9.42 -0.16
N ASN A 230 -1.08 8.68 0.31
CA ASN A 230 0.07 8.30 -0.50
C ASN A 230 -0.33 7.34 -1.64
N GLN A 231 -1.15 6.31 -1.35
CA GLN A 231 -1.62 5.37 -2.37
C GLN A 231 -2.46 6.07 -3.47
N MET A 232 -3.30 7.04 -3.11
CA MET A 232 -4.06 7.80 -4.11
C MET A 232 -3.14 8.65 -5.01
N ALA A 233 -2.10 9.27 -4.45
CA ALA A 233 -1.13 10.02 -5.24
C ALA A 233 -0.33 9.11 -6.18
N ASP A 234 0.10 7.93 -5.70
CA ASP A 234 0.79 6.93 -6.52
C ASP A 234 -0.10 6.39 -7.63
N TRP A 235 -1.39 6.20 -7.36
CA TRP A 235 -2.36 5.78 -8.37
C TRP A 235 -2.53 6.81 -9.48
N ILE A 236 -2.73 8.10 -9.15
CA ILE A 236 -2.79 9.16 -10.18
C ILE A 236 -1.52 9.16 -11.03
N LYS A 237 -0.35 9.05 -10.40
CA LYS A 237 0.94 9.02 -11.11
C LYS A 237 1.03 7.84 -12.08
N LEU A 238 0.58 6.65 -11.66
CA LEU A 238 0.57 5.45 -12.49
C LEU A 238 -0.39 5.60 -13.69
N GLU A 239 -1.63 6.01 -13.43
CA GLU A 239 -2.64 6.20 -14.47
C GLU A 239 -2.28 7.33 -15.45
N SER A 240 -1.57 8.35 -14.97
CA SER A 240 -1.03 9.42 -15.80
C SER A 240 0.27 9.05 -16.52
N ASN A 241 0.59 7.75 -16.66
CA ASN A 241 1.83 7.27 -17.29
C ASN A 241 3.13 7.91 -16.74
N ASN A 242 3.16 8.22 -15.44
CA ASN A 242 4.28 8.90 -14.77
C ASN A 242 4.62 10.30 -15.35
N THR A 243 3.68 10.97 -16.00
CA THR A 243 3.88 12.33 -16.54
C THR A 243 4.12 13.38 -15.44
N GLY A 244 3.64 13.15 -14.22
CA GLY A 244 3.83 14.03 -13.06
C GLY A 244 4.76 13.48 -11.98
N SER A 245 5.31 14.37 -11.17
CA SER A 245 5.98 13.98 -9.92
C SER A 245 4.95 13.48 -8.89
N VAL A 246 5.40 12.73 -7.88
CA VAL A 246 4.51 12.31 -6.77
C VAL A 246 3.97 13.55 -6.04
N ASP A 247 4.76 14.61 -5.93
CA ASP A 247 4.34 15.85 -5.28
C ASP A 247 3.24 16.58 -6.08
N THR A 248 3.32 16.59 -7.41
CA THR A 248 2.24 17.09 -8.29
C THR A 248 0.96 16.29 -8.09
N CYS A 249 1.05 14.96 -7.96
CA CYS A 249 -0.12 14.11 -7.72
C CYS A 249 -0.70 14.33 -6.31
N LYS A 250 0.16 14.55 -5.30
CA LYS A 250 -0.24 14.94 -3.95
C LYS A 250 -0.99 16.26 -3.91
N ILE A 251 -0.59 17.24 -4.72
CA ILE A 251 -1.31 18.51 -4.90
C ILE A 251 -2.72 18.25 -5.42
N ILE A 252 -2.88 17.40 -6.44
CA ILE A 252 -4.20 17.02 -6.99
C ILE A 252 -5.06 16.31 -5.95
N ILE A 253 -4.52 15.34 -5.21
CA ILE A 253 -5.28 14.67 -4.14
C ILE A 253 -5.69 15.66 -3.06
N SER A 254 -4.83 16.62 -2.70
CA SER A 254 -5.17 17.68 -1.73
C SER A 254 -6.37 18.51 -2.20
N PHE A 255 -6.47 18.81 -3.49
CA PHE A 255 -7.65 19.44 -4.08
C PHE A 255 -8.92 18.57 -3.92
N PHE A 256 -8.85 17.27 -4.17
CA PHE A 256 -10.00 16.36 -4.02
C PHE A 256 -10.39 16.08 -2.56
N ILE A 257 -9.45 16.15 -1.62
CA ILE A 257 -9.75 16.21 -0.19
C ILE A 257 -10.57 17.45 0.12
N GLN A 258 -10.14 18.65 -0.33
CA GLN A 258 -10.90 19.88 -0.13
C GLN A 258 -12.29 19.80 -0.78
N ASN A 259 -12.40 19.22 -1.97
CA ASN A 259 -13.65 19.04 -2.71
C ASN A 259 -14.58 17.92 -2.16
N CYS A 260 -14.22 17.28 -1.04
CA CYS A 260 -14.98 16.21 -0.38
C CYS A 260 -15.14 14.91 -1.18
N GLU A 261 -14.30 14.68 -2.19
CA GLU A 261 -14.27 13.39 -2.89
C GLU A 261 -13.38 12.36 -2.18
N VAL A 262 -12.53 12.83 -1.26
CA VAL A 262 -11.64 12.04 -0.39
C VAL A 262 -11.80 12.53 1.04
N PHE A 263 -11.83 11.58 2.01
CA PHE A 263 -12.10 11.85 3.42
C PHE A 263 -13.41 12.63 3.62
N GLU A 264 -14.52 11.94 3.30
CA GLU A 264 -15.86 12.49 3.47
C GLU A 264 -16.12 12.95 4.89
N TYR A 265 -16.96 13.97 5.03
CA TYR A 265 -17.37 14.46 6.34
C TYR A 265 -18.18 13.38 7.06
N VAL A 266 -17.61 12.79 8.11
CA VAL A 266 -18.41 11.97 9.02
C VAL A 266 -19.23 12.95 9.85
N SER A 267 -20.50 13.09 9.51
CA SER A 267 -21.45 13.81 10.36
C SER A 267 -21.72 12.92 11.56
N GLU A 268 -21.26 13.32 12.74
CA GLU A 268 -21.84 12.83 14.01
C GLU A 268 -23.26 13.38 14.19
#